data_AF-A0A740ZKN9-F1
#
_entry.id   AF-A0A740ZKN9-F1
#
_cell.length_a   1.000
_cell.length_b   1.000
_cell.length_c   1.000
_cell.angle_alpha   90.00
_cell.angle_beta   90.00
_cell.angle_gamma   90.00
#
_symmetry.space_group_name_H-M   'P 1'
#
loop_
_entity.id
_entity.type
_entity.pdbx_description
1 polymer ?
#
loop_
_entity_poly.entity_id
_entity_poly.type
_entity_poly.pdbx_seq_one_letter_code
_entity_poly.pdbx_strand_id
1 'polypeptide(L)'
;MSNIDKQALLGADKHANQHRLSRLIIEANSAELRAIAEAVEQYTDQLIAALADSEKRIAELEAREIKPAKGEVLVVVSGFTGCGKSAIAGEIEIAMKAIGVPVQWTNGDAEKHMTGADWLTAIEMYKPTVRIVEVNVPRAAGIKVEGE
;
A
#
# COMPACT_ATOMS: atom_id res chain seq x y z
N MET A 1 -0.41 -24.86 -7.52
CA MET A 1 -0.02 -23.98 -8.64
C MET A 1 1.47 -23.76 -8.53
N SER A 2 2.25 -24.12 -9.56
CA SER A 2 3.69 -23.86 -9.56
C SER A 2 3.92 -22.35 -9.50
N ASN A 3 4.92 -21.92 -8.73
CA ASN A 3 5.32 -20.52 -8.69
C ASN A 3 5.93 -20.21 -10.06
N ILE A 4 5.17 -19.55 -10.94
CA ILE A 4 5.64 -19.19 -12.27
C ILE A 4 6.69 -18.09 -12.09
N ASP A 5 7.91 -18.37 -12.53
CA ASP A 5 8.98 -17.38 -12.56
C ASP A 5 8.68 -16.33 -13.65
N LYS A 6 8.21 -15.17 -13.21
CA LYS A 6 7.87 -14.06 -14.11
C LYS A 6 9.11 -13.45 -14.76
N GLN A 7 10.29 -13.52 -14.12
CA GLN A 7 11.53 -13.00 -14.70
C GLN A 7 11.98 -13.84 -15.89
N ALA A 8 11.78 -15.17 -15.82
CA ALA A 8 12.02 -16.06 -16.94
C ALA A 8 11.16 -15.68 -18.17
N LEU A 9 9.89 -15.33 -17.97
CA LEU A 9 8.97 -14.91 -19.04
C LEU A 9 9.35 -13.58 -19.72
N LEU A 10 10.09 -12.70 -19.02
CA LEU A 10 10.51 -11.39 -19.52
C LEU A 10 11.97 -11.36 -20.00
N GLY A 11 12.75 -12.42 -19.74
CA GLY A 11 14.19 -12.49 -19.96
C GLY A 11 14.63 -13.35 -21.16
N ALA A 12 15.74 -14.06 -21.02
CA ALA A 12 16.35 -14.85 -22.09
C ALA A 12 15.43 -15.95 -22.64
N ASP A 13 14.57 -16.52 -21.80
CA ASP A 13 13.67 -17.60 -22.20
C ASP A 13 12.56 -17.09 -23.14
N LYS A 14 12.20 -15.80 -23.10
CA LYS A 14 11.34 -15.18 -24.10
C LYS A 14 11.91 -15.35 -25.50
N HIS A 15 13.17 -14.96 -25.69
CA HIS A 15 13.83 -15.02 -26.99
C HIS A 15 14.05 -16.47 -27.46
N ALA A 16 14.35 -17.39 -26.53
CA ALA A 16 14.47 -18.80 -26.84
C ALA A 16 13.13 -19.43 -27.27
N ASN A 17 12.04 -19.08 -26.61
CA ASN A 17 10.69 -19.56 -26.94
C ASN A 17 10.18 -18.95 -28.24
N GLN A 18 10.44 -17.67 -28.49
CA GLN A 18 10.16 -17.00 -29.76
C GLN A 18 10.89 -17.71 -30.91
N HIS A 19 12.19 -17.98 -30.75
CA HIS A 19 12.97 -18.70 -31.77
C HIS A 19 12.44 -20.11 -32.04
N ARG A 20 12.02 -20.83 -30.99
CA ARG A 20 11.41 -22.16 -31.12
C ARG A 20 10.08 -22.13 -31.87
N LEU A 21 9.23 -21.14 -31.59
CA LEU A 21 7.96 -20.95 -32.29
C LEU A 21 8.17 -20.57 -33.75
N SER A 22 9.09 -19.65 -34.05
CA SER A 22 9.42 -19.30 -35.44
C SER A 22 9.92 -20.52 -36.22
N ARG A 23 10.73 -21.39 -35.60
CA ARG A 23 11.15 -22.66 -36.22
C ARG A 23 9.97 -23.61 -36.49
N LEU A 24 9.07 -23.77 -35.51
CA LEU A 24 7.86 -24.60 -35.67
C LEU A 24 6.95 -24.09 -36.79
N ILE A 25 6.80 -22.77 -36.94
CA ILE A 25 6.02 -22.16 -38.03
C ILE A 25 6.62 -22.50 -39.40
N ILE A 26 7.94 -22.46 -39.52
CA ILE A 26 8.65 -22.81 -40.76
C ILE A 26 8.52 -24.31 -41.09
N GLU A 27 8.64 -25.17 -40.07
CA GLU A 27 8.63 -26.63 -40.22
C GLU A 27 7.21 -27.23 -40.32
N ALA A 28 6.17 -26.45 -40.01
CA ALA A 28 4.78 -26.90 -40.07
C ALA A 28 4.38 -27.37 -41.48
N ASN A 29 3.73 -28.52 -41.54
CA ASN A 29 3.37 -29.22 -42.78
C ASN A 29 1.96 -28.87 -43.31
N SER A 30 1.19 -28.05 -42.57
CA SER A 30 -0.14 -27.58 -42.99
C SER A 30 -0.30 -26.08 -42.74
N ALA A 31 -1.14 -25.43 -43.55
CA ALA A 31 -1.45 -24.01 -43.39
C ALA A 31 -2.18 -23.73 -42.06
N GLU A 32 -3.02 -24.66 -41.60
CA GLU A 32 -3.73 -24.56 -40.32
C GLU A 32 -2.78 -24.55 -39.12
N LEU A 33 -1.76 -25.42 -39.12
CA LEU A 33 -0.77 -25.46 -38.05
C LEU A 33 0.10 -24.18 -38.02
N ARG A 34 0.41 -23.60 -39.19
CA ARG A 34 1.10 -22.29 -39.26
C ARG A 34 0.24 -21.18 -38.67
N ALA A 35 -1.02 -21.09 -39.07
CA ALA A 35 -1.94 -20.07 -38.56
C ALA A 35 -2.14 -20.17 -37.04
N ILE A 36 -2.25 -21.38 -36.50
CA ILE A 36 -2.35 -21.59 -35.05
C ILE A 36 -1.05 -21.17 -34.35
N ALA A 37 0.12 -21.55 -34.88
CA ALA A 37 1.40 -21.20 -34.28
C ALA A 37 1.66 -19.68 -34.31
N GLU A 38 1.33 -19.00 -35.41
CA GLU A 38 1.37 -17.53 -35.50
C GLU A 38 0.42 -16.85 -34.50
N ALA A 39 -0.82 -17.37 -34.36
CA ALA A 39 -1.77 -16.83 -33.39
C ALA A 39 -1.28 -17.01 -31.94
N VAL A 40 -0.67 -18.16 -31.63
CA VAL A 40 -0.06 -18.43 -30.32
C VAL A 40 1.11 -17.48 -30.06
N GLU A 41 1.98 -17.23 -31.05
CA GLU A 41 3.09 -16.28 -30.93
C GLU A 41 2.57 -14.87 -30.64
N GLN A 42 1.62 -14.38 -31.45
CA GLN A 42 1.02 -13.05 -31.26
C GLN A 42 0.34 -12.89 -29.90
N TYR A 43 -0.44 -13.88 -29.48
CA TYR A 43 -1.12 -13.83 -28.18
C TYR A 43 -0.12 -13.86 -27.02
N THR A 44 0.94 -14.66 -27.15
CA THR A 44 2.02 -14.73 -26.15
C THR A 44 2.75 -13.40 -26.02
N ASP A 45 3.05 -12.73 -27.14
CA ASP A 45 3.68 -11.41 -27.14
C ASP A 45 2.80 -10.34 -26.47
N GLN A 46 1.49 -10.36 -26.73
CA GLN A 46 0.54 -9.46 -26.07
C GLN A 46 0.51 -9.67 -24.55
N LEU A 47 0.47 -10.93 -24.10
CA LEU A 47 0.49 -11.24 -22.67
C LEU A 47 1.82 -10.84 -22.00
N ILE A 48 2.95 -11.04 -22.68
CA ILE A 48 4.25 -10.63 -22.18
C ILE A 48 4.34 -9.10 -22.07
N ALA A 49 3.86 -8.37 -23.07
CA ALA A 49 3.83 -6.91 -23.02
C ALA A 49 2.96 -6.39 -21.87
N ALA A 50 1.75 -6.95 -21.70
CA ALA A 50 0.86 -6.59 -20.60
C ALA A 50 1.45 -6.91 -19.22
N LEU A 51 2.16 -8.03 -19.10
CA LEU A 51 2.88 -8.40 -17.87
C LEU A 51 4.00 -7.40 -17.56
N ALA A 52 4.81 -7.02 -18.56
CA ALA A 52 5.89 -6.04 -18.37
C ALA A 52 5.35 -4.68 -17.90
N ASP A 53 4.26 -4.20 -18.50
CA ASP A 53 3.60 -2.95 -18.10
C ASP A 53 3.02 -3.02 -16.69
N SER A 54 2.44 -4.17 -16.32
CA SER A 54 1.90 -4.40 -14.97
C SER A 54 3.00 -4.43 -13.92
N GLU A 55 4.10 -5.15 -14.16
CA GLU A 55 5.25 -5.20 -13.25
C GLU A 55 5.87 -3.81 -13.06
N LYS A 56 5.99 -3.03 -14.14
CA LYS A 56 6.41 -1.62 -14.05
C LYS A 56 5.46 -0.80 -13.19
N ARG A 57 4.15 -0.93 -13.39
CA ARG A 57 3.14 -0.21 -12.59
C ARG A 57 3.20 -0.61 -11.12
N ILE A 58 3.39 -1.89 -10.83
CA ILE A 58 3.53 -2.41 -9.46
C ILE A 58 4.76 -1.80 -8.82
N ALA A 59 5.92 -1.83 -9.48
CA ALA A 59 7.15 -1.23 -8.96
C ALA A 59 6.99 0.28 -8.68
N GLU A 60 6.31 1.02 -9.56
CA GLU A 60 6.00 2.44 -9.35
C GLU A 60 5.08 2.66 -8.13
N LEU A 61 4.10 1.79 -7.90
CA LEU A 61 3.20 1.87 -6.75
C LEU A 61 3.90 1.47 -5.44
N GLU A 62 4.69 0.40 -5.46
CA GLU A 62 5.48 -0.05 -4.31
C GLU A 62 6.53 0.98 -3.90
N ALA A 63 7.13 1.70 -4.85
CA ALA A 63 8.05 2.79 -4.57
C ALA A 63 7.37 4.02 -3.92
N ARG A 64 6.06 4.19 -4.12
CA ARG A 64 5.25 5.25 -3.49
C ARG A 64 4.62 4.82 -2.18
N GLU A 65 4.52 3.53 -1.93
CA GLU A 65 3.99 2.99 -0.69
C GLU A 65 4.94 3.30 0.47
N ILE A 66 4.45 4.03 1.46
CA ILE A 66 5.19 4.29 2.69
C ILE A 66 5.04 3.04 3.57
N LYS A 67 6.15 2.36 3.85
CA LYS A 67 6.19 1.20 4.75
C LYS A 67 6.74 1.63 6.12
N PRO A 68 6.02 1.35 7.22
CA PRO A 68 6.55 1.65 8.55
C PRO A 68 7.79 0.80 8.85
N ALA A 69 8.77 1.38 9.54
CA ALA A 69 9.89 0.65 10.09
C ALA A 69 9.45 -0.27 11.25
N LYS A 70 10.33 -1.19 11.66
CA LYS A 70 10.04 -2.09 12.78
C LYS A 70 9.85 -1.27 14.07
N GLY A 71 8.66 -1.39 14.66
CA GLY A 71 8.28 -0.64 15.87
C GLY A 71 7.70 0.75 15.59
N GLU A 72 7.55 1.13 14.32
CA GLU A 72 6.87 2.35 13.90
C GLU A 72 5.38 2.07 13.61
N VAL A 73 4.51 3.02 13.96
CA VAL A 73 3.09 2.99 13.62
C VAL A 73 2.84 4.08 12.58
N LEU A 74 2.49 3.68 11.35
CA LEU A 74 2.11 4.59 10.28
C LEU A 74 0.61 4.89 10.33
N VAL A 75 0.25 6.17 10.39
CA VAL A 75 -1.14 6.64 10.27
C VAL A 75 -1.32 7.37 8.94
N VAL A 76 -2.20 6.86 8.08
CA VAL A 76 -2.54 7.49 6.79
C VAL A 76 -3.91 8.17 6.91
N VAL A 77 -3.94 9.50 6.80
CA VAL A 77 -5.18 10.30 6.80
C VAL A 77 -5.51 10.73 5.37
N SER A 78 -6.57 10.19 4.79
CA SER A 78 -6.97 10.44 3.39
C SER A 78 -8.42 10.93 3.29
N GLY A 79 -8.76 11.58 2.18
CA GLY A 79 -10.06 12.21 1.96
C GLY A 79 -10.00 13.47 1.08
N PHE A 80 -11.16 13.95 0.63
CA PHE A 80 -11.28 15.11 -0.26
C PHE A 80 -10.75 16.41 0.36
N THR A 81 -10.43 17.42 -0.46
CA THR A 81 -10.03 18.75 0.04
C THR A 81 -11.16 19.35 0.89
N GLY A 82 -10.81 19.94 2.04
CA GLY A 82 -11.79 20.56 2.94
C GLY A 82 -12.52 19.62 3.90
N CYS A 83 -12.31 18.30 3.87
CA CYS A 83 -13.01 17.36 4.78
C CYS A 83 -12.44 17.29 6.21
N GLY A 84 -11.48 18.14 6.59
CA GLY A 84 -10.93 18.19 7.94
C GLY A 84 -9.76 17.23 8.23
N LYS A 85 -9.09 16.67 7.21
CA LYS A 85 -7.91 15.79 7.39
C LYS A 85 -6.83 16.41 8.28
N SER A 86 -6.48 17.66 8.03
CA SER A 86 -5.43 18.37 8.76
C SER A 86 -5.81 18.64 10.22
N ALA A 87 -7.12 18.75 10.53
CA ALA A 87 -7.59 18.82 11.92
C ALA A 87 -7.36 17.48 12.63
N ILE A 88 -7.77 16.36 12.02
CA ILE A 88 -7.55 15.02 12.59
C ILE A 88 -6.05 14.71 12.76
N ALA A 89 -5.23 15.02 11.74
CA ALA A 89 -3.79 14.82 11.81
C ALA A 89 -3.15 15.68 12.93
N GLY A 90 -3.61 16.92 13.11
CA GLY A 90 -3.17 17.80 14.19
C GLY A 90 -3.54 17.28 15.58
N GLU A 91 -4.77 16.80 15.78
CA GLU A 91 -5.21 16.22 17.06
C GLU A 91 -4.37 14.99 17.44
N ILE A 92 -4.08 14.12 16.47
CA ILE A 92 -3.21 12.96 16.67
C ILE A 92 -1.80 13.41 17.08
N GLU A 93 -1.23 14.40 16.39
CA GLU A 93 0.11 14.92 16.70
C GLU A 93 0.18 15.48 18.12
N ILE A 94 -0.82 16.27 18.53
CA ILE A 94 -0.89 16.85 19.88
C ILE A 94 -1.02 15.74 20.93
N ALA A 95 -1.91 14.78 20.71
CA ALA A 95 -2.12 13.67 21.64
C ALA A 95 -0.85 12.82 21.80
N MET A 96 -0.17 12.48 20.70
CA MET A 96 1.08 11.70 20.74
C MET A 96 2.20 12.45 21.47
N LYS A 97 2.37 13.76 21.19
CA LYS A 97 3.33 14.61 21.90
C LYS A 97 3.03 14.69 23.40
N ALA A 98 1.76 14.80 23.77
CA ALA A 98 1.34 14.88 25.18
C ALA A 98 1.68 13.62 25.99
N ILE A 99 1.66 12.43 25.36
CA ILE A 99 2.04 11.16 26.00
C ILE A 99 3.53 10.81 25.82
N GLY A 100 4.33 11.70 25.23
CA GLY A 100 5.77 11.50 25.03
C GLY A 100 6.13 10.55 23.89
N VAL A 101 5.19 10.24 22.99
CA VAL A 101 5.47 9.44 21.79
C VAL A 101 6.05 10.35 20.70
N PRO A 102 7.22 10.02 20.12
CA PRO A 102 7.77 10.78 19.02
C PRO A 102 6.85 10.67 17.80
N VAL A 103 6.49 11.82 17.23
CA VAL A 103 5.60 11.92 16.06
C VAL A 103 6.22 12.81 15.01
N GLN A 104 6.12 12.41 13.75
CA GLN A 104 6.54 13.18 12.59
C GLN A 104 5.38 13.30 11.62
N TRP A 105 4.96 14.53 11.31
CA TRP A 105 3.97 14.80 10.27
C TRP A 105 4.65 15.45 9.07
N THR A 106 4.98 14.63 8.08
CA THR A 106 5.62 15.08 6.84
C THR A 106 4.73 16.10 6.11
N ASN A 107 5.28 17.27 5.79
CA ASN A 107 4.61 18.40 5.12
C ASN A 107 3.47 19.07 5.92
N GLY A 108 3.34 18.77 7.23
CA GLY A 108 2.29 19.33 8.09
C GLY A 108 2.37 20.84 8.29
N ASP A 109 3.58 21.42 8.32
CA ASP A 109 3.74 22.85 8.59
C ASP A 109 3.19 23.74 7.46
N ALA A 110 3.36 23.31 6.20
CA ALA A 110 2.79 23.99 5.04
C ALA A 110 1.25 23.96 5.06
N GLU A 111 0.64 22.84 5.47
CA GLU A 111 -0.81 22.75 5.64
C GLU A 111 -1.31 23.59 6.83
N LYS A 112 -0.63 23.50 7.99
CA LYS A 112 -0.98 24.27 9.21
C LYS A 112 -0.96 25.78 8.97
N HIS A 113 0.05 26.27 8.25
CA HIS A 113 0.18 27.69 7.92
C HIS A 113 -0.87 28.15 6.91
N MET A 114 -1.26 27.28 5.97
CA MET A 114 -2.29 27.59 4.97
C MET A 114 -3.70 27.61 5.56
N THR A 115 -3.99 26.79 6.56
CA THR A 115 -5.32 26.73 7.20
C THR A 115 -5.45 27.63 8.44
N GLY A 116 -4.41 28.38 8.83
CA GLY A 116 -4.41 29.24 10.01
C GLY A 116 -4.53 28.48 11.34
N ALA A 117 -4.12 27.21 11.33
CA ALA A 117 -4.35 26.26 12.39
C ALA A 117 -3.18 26.27 13.40
N ASP A 118 -2.99 27.42 14.07
CA ASP A 118 -2.03 27.55 15.18
C ASP A 118 -2.68 27.16 16.51
N TRP A 119 -2.80 25.85 16.71
CA TRP A 119 -3.43 25.27 17.91
C TRP A 119 -2.61 25.44 19.18
N LEU A 120 -1.32 25.77 19.08
CA LEU A 120 -0.43 25.94 20.23
C LEU A 120 -0.85 27.16 21.06
N THR A 121 -1.13 28.29 20.39
CA THR A 121 -1.63 29.52 21.01
C THR A 121 -3.04 29.34 21.59
N ALA A 122 -3.89 28.55 20.95
CA ALA A 122 -5.25 28.28 21.43
C ALA A 122 -5.27 27.40 22.69
N ILE A 123 -4.45 26.35 22.75
CA ILE A 123 -4.35 25.47 23.93
C ILE A 123 -3.77 26.22 25.14
N GLU A 124 -2.79 27.10 24.93
CA GLU A 124 -2.21 27.94 26.00
C GLU A 124 -3.21 28.94 26.60
N MET A 125 -4.17 29.44 25.79
CA MET A 125 -5.20 30.36 26.28
C MET A 125 -6.26 29.67 27.16
N TYR A 126 -6.64 28.43 26.85
CA TYR A 126 -7.77 27.78 27.51
C TYR A 126 -7.39 26.91 28.73
N LYS A 127 -6.12 26.51 28.90
CA LYS A 127 -5.58 25.71 30.03
C LYS A 127 -6.62 24.77 30.68
N PRO A 128 -7.25 23.85 29.93
CA PRO A 128 -8.27 22.98 30.49
C PRO A 128 -7.62 22.02 31.52
N THR A 129 -8.38 21.67 32.57
CA THR A 129 -7.97 20.65 33.55
C THR A 129 -8.72 19.36 33.29
N VAL A 130 -8.00 18.24 33.16
CA VAL A 130 -8.57 16.91 32.98
C VAL A 130 -8.43 16.13 34.28
N ARG A 131 -9.54 15.65 34.83
CA ARG A 131 -9.56 14.74 35.99
C ARG A 131 -9.88 13.33 35.49
N ILE A 132 -8.87 12.47 35.47
CA ILE A 132 -9.02 11.06 35.11
C ILE A 132 -9.22 10.25 36.39
N VAL A 133 -10.27 9.43 36.43
CA VAL A 133 -10.55 8.48 37.51
C VAL A 133 -10.61 7.10 36.89
N GLU A 134 -9.60 6.27 37.17
CA GLU A 134 -9.66 4.85 36.87
C GLU A 134 -10.48 4.15 37.96
N VAL A 135 -11.61 3.55 37.57
CA VAL A 135 -12.43 2.74 38.47
C VAL A 135 -12.22 1.27 38.10
N ASN A 136 -11.45 0.56 38.92
CA ASN A 136 -11.37 -0.89 38.82
C ASN A 136 -12.66 -1.48 39.41
N VAL A 137 -13.57 -1.94 38.55
CA VAL A 137 -14.75 -2.70 38.97
C VAL A 137 -14.31 -4.16 39.11
N PRO A 138 -14.26 -4.74 40.33
CA PRO A 138 -13.92 -6.14 40.49
C PRO A 138 -14.92 -6.97 39.67
N ARG A 139 -14.42 -7.87 38.82
CA ARG A 139 -15.27 -8.94 38.31
C ARG A 139 -15.79 -9.70 39.54
N ALA A 140 -17.10 -9.67 39.77
CA ALA A 140 -17.70 -10.42 40.85
C ALA A 140 -17.20 -11.87 40.75
N ALA A 141 -16.58 -12.34 41.84
CA ALA A 141 -16.20 -13.74 41.98
C ALA A 141 -17.48 -14.59 41.97
N GLY A 142 -17.93 -14.98 40.78
CA GLY A 142 -19.21 -15.68 40.66
C GLY A 142 -19.72 -15.97 39.26
N ILE A 143 -19.27 -15.26 38.20
CA ILE A 143 -19.70 -15.62 36.85
C ILE A 143 -18.70 -16.59 36.24
N LYS A 144 -18.99 -17.89 36.42
CA LYS A 144 -18.38 -18.96 35.63
C LYS A 144 -18.67 -18.67 34.16
N VAL A 145 -17.63 -18.39 33.38
CA VAL A 145 -17.73 -18.48 31.92
C VAL A 145 -17.49 -19.96 31.62
N GLU A 146 -18.56 -20.70 31.34
CA GLU A 146 -18.44 -22.03 30.73
C GLU A 146 -18.01 -21.85 29.27
N GLY A 147 -16.92 -22.52 28.89
CA GLY A 147 -16.47 -22.64 27.50
C GLY A 147 -14.98 -22.37 27.34
N GLU A 148 -14.17 -23.42 27.56
CA GLU A 148 -12.91 -23.59 26.82
C GLU A 148 -13.20 -23.85 25.34
#